data_AF-A0A1E7FVB6-F1
#
_entry.id   AF-A0A1E7FVB6-F1
#
_cell.length_a   1.000
_cell.length_b   1.000
_cell.length_c   1.000
_cell.angle_alpha   90.00
_cell.angle_beta   90.00
_cell.angle_gamma   90.00
#
_symmetry.space_group_name_H-M   'P 1'
#
loop_
_entity.id
_entity.type
_entity.pdbx_description
1 polymer ?
#
loop_
_entity_poly.entity_id
_entity_poly.type
_entity_poly.pdbx_seq_one_letter_code
_entity_poly.pdbx_strand_id
1 'polypeptide(L)'
;MLSVSLHEVLTNDREDVAEFLIKKHGTSIHTEDMDGLSPMSMVTKGAQMSSRKVSRIISDVARREGRKTRKEKKQVADHICAGCGKEDIGETGKQCTGCKMRVYCRRECQVSHWQNGHRDECKQLKLLYSGVKVPPSPLPSGQSVSTISFISGRSKNEDEYRKPTGVRTDEKFVVKVQGGTDVMPIMVYDESRTCLFDIKPGKPGFTEILTEIKKEKTWQGRKTFMKASFDKSGIFIAYPLTAGVKAKYSW
;
A
#
# COMPACT_ATOMS: atom_id res chain seq x y z
N MET A 1 3.84 -25.13 -33.80
CA MET A 1 4.33 -24.78 -32.46
C MET A 1 3.09 -24.38 -31.66
N LEU A 2 2.60 -25.23 -30.76
CA LEU A 2 1.40 -24.92 -29.98
C LEU A 2 1.78 -23.84 -28.97
N SER A 3 1.24 -22.64 -29.11
CA SER A 3 1.42 -21.56 -28.14
C SER A 3 0.60 -21.89 -26.89
N VAL A 4 1.28 -22.18 -25.78
CA VAL A 4 0.62 -22.45 -24.50
C VAL A 4 0.59 -21.15 -23.70
N SER A 5 -0.59 -20.75 -23.21
CA SER A 5 -0.73 -19.56 -22.36
C SER A 5 -0.46 -19.89 -20.89
N LEU A 6 -0.04 -18.89 -20.11
CA LEU A 6 0.17 -19.07 -18.68
C LEU A 6 -1.15 -19.34 -17.92
N HIS A 7 -2.28 -18.87 -18.44
CA HIS A 7 -3.62 -19.18 -17.94
C HIS A 7 -3.94 -20.67 -18.06
N GLU A 8 -3.67 -21.28 -19.22
CA GLU A 8 -3.88 -22.72 -19.43
C GLU A 8 -2.99 -23.55 -18.51
N VAL A 9 -1.72 -23.15 -18.37
CA VAL A 9 -0.74 -23.81 -17.49
C VAL A 9 -1.19 -23.76 -16.02
N LEU A 10 -1.75 -22.63 -15.58
CA LEU A 10 -2.31 -22.47 -14.24
C LEU A 10 -3.55 -23.36 -14.03
N THR A 11 -4.47 -23.38 -14.99
CA THR A 11 -5.69 -24.20 -14.95
C THR A 11 -5.39 -25.69 -14.95
N ASN A 12 -4.28 -26.12 -15.55
CA ASN A 12 -3.85 -27.52 -15.59
C ASN A 12 -2.76 -27.87 -14.56
N ASP A 13 -2.33 -26.91 -13.73
CA ASP A 13 -1.24 -27.04 -12.73
C ASP A 13 0.06 -27.65 -13.29
N ARG A 14 0.44 -27.31 -14.54
CA ARG A 14 1.67 -27.82 -15.19
C ARG A 14 2.92 -27.07 -14.69
N GLU A 15 3.51 -27.57 -13.62
CA GLU A 15 4.65 -26.97 -12.91
C GLU A 15 5.88 -26.71 -13.82
N ASP A 16 6.24 -27.70 -14.63
CA ASP A 16 7.38 -27.68 -15.55
C ASP A 16 7.26 -26.56 -16.60
N VAL A 17 6.08 -26.43 -17.20
CA VAL A 17 5.80 -25.41 -18.20
C VAL A 17 5.70 -24.03 -17.55
N ALA A 18 5.13 -23.93 -16.34
CA ALA A 18 5.09 -22.67 -15.58
C ALA A 18 6.51 -22.17 -15.27
N GLU A 19 7.40 -23.06 -14.85
CA GLU A 19 8.79 -22.73 -14.58
C GLU A 19 9.52 -22.27 -15.85
N PHE A 20 9.32 -22.97 -16.97
CA PHE A 20 9.88 -22.58 -18.25
C PHE A 20 9.39 -21.18 -18.70
N LEU A 21 8.07 -20.96 -18.71
CA LEU A 21 7.49 -19.70 -19.16
C LEU A 21 7.87 -18.52 -18.26
N ILE A 22 7.78 -18.68 -16.94
CA ILE A 22 7.98 -17.57 -16.02
C ILE A 22 9.47 -17.34 -15.73
N LYS A 23 10.25 -18.39 -15.41
CA LYS A 23 11.64 -18.21 -14.98
C LYS A 23 12.62 -18.09 -16.14
N LYS A 24 12.43 -18.85 -17.23
CA LYS A 24 13.35 -18.80 -18.39
C LYS A 24 12.97 -17.74 -19.41
N HIS A 25 11.68 -17.59 -19.70
CA HIS A 25 11.20 -16.65 -20.72
C HIS A 25 10.68 -15.31 -20.18
N GLY A 26 10.58 -15.15 -18.85
CA GLY A 26 10.13 -13.89 -18.24
C GLY A 26 8.68 -13.53 -18.57
N THR A 27 7.83 -14.54 -18.83
CA THR A 27 6.42 -14.32 -19.16
C THR A 27 5.74 -13.57 -18.03
N SER A 28 5.04 -12.48 -18.37
CA SER A 28 4.32 -11.65 -17.41
C SER A 28 3.18 -12.43 -16.74
N ILE A 29 3.13 -12.38 -15.41
CA ILE A 29 2.02 -12.93 -14.61
C ILE A 29 0.80 -12.01 -14.56
N HIS A 30 0.91 -10.80 -15.11
CA HIS A 30 -0.11 -9.75 -15.08
C HIS A 30 -0.82 -9.56 -16.42
N THR A 31 -0.43 -10.29 -17.47
CA THR A 31 -1.12 -10.22 -18.77
C THR A 31 -2.53 -10.78 -18.64
N GLU A 32 -3.51 -9.99 -19.05
CA GLU A 32 -4.94 -10.33 -18.97
C GLU A 32 -5.40 -11.11 -20.20
N ASP A 33 -6.40 -11.99 -20.02
CA ASP A 33 -7.14 -12.62 -21.10
C ASP A 33 -8.35 -11.77 -21.53
N MET A 34 -9.21 -12.32 -22.40
CA MET A 34 -10.41 -11.65 -22.89
C MET A 34 -11.44 -11.33 -21.79
N ASP A 35 -11.36 -12.01 -20.64
CA ASP A 35 -12.23 -11.78 -19.48
C ASP A 35 -11.63 -10.78 -18.48
N GLY A 36 -10.48 -10.17 -18.82
CA GLY A 36 -9.76 -9.26 -17.92
C GLY A 36 -9.11 -9.98 -16.74
N LEU A 37 -8.92 -11.30 -16.83
CA LEU A 37 -8.26 -12.09 -15.81
C LEU A 37 -6.81 -12.32 -16.20
N SER A 38 -5.89 -11.91 -15.33
CA SER A 38 -4.49 -12.33 -15.41
C SER A 38 -4.25 -13.61 -14.59
N PRO A 39 -3.16 -14.38 -14.87
CA PRO A 39 -2.77 -15.52 -14.04
C PRO A 39 -2.63 -15.14 -12.56
N MET A 40 -2.12 -13.94 -12.27
CA MET A 40 -2.06 -13.40 -10.92
C MET A 40 -3.46 -13.14 -10.33
N SER A 41 -4.39 -12.58 -11.12
CA SER A 41 -5.76 -12.37 -10.65
C SER A 41 -6.50 -13.68 -10.38
N MET A 42 -6.27 -14.72 -11.21
CA MET A 42 -6.86 -16.05 -11.04
C MET A 42 -6.41 -16.71 -9.73
N VAL A 43 -5.12 -16.59 -9.38
CA VAL A 43 -4.57 -17.08 -8.10
C VAL A 43 -5.17 -16.35 -6.89
N THR A 44 -5.55 -15.08 -7.04
CA THR A 44 -5.92 -14.20 -5.92
C THR A 44 -7.42 -14.04 -5.70
N LYS A 45 -8.20 -14.28 -6.76
CA LYS A 45 -9.67 -14.29 -6.76
C LYS A 45 -10.23 -15.72 -6.67
N GLY A 46 -9.50 -16.74 -7.13
CA GLY A 46 -9.95 -18.13 -7.13
C GLY A 46 -9.68 -18.87 -5.82
N ALA A 47 -10.70 -19.05 -4.98
CA ALA A 47 -10.62 -19.76 -3.70
C ALA A 47 -10.17 -21.24 -3.83
N GLN A 48 -10.40 -21.89 -4.98
CA GLN A 48 -10.00 -23.28 -5.24
C GLN A 48 -8.59 -23.45 -5.83
N MET A 49 -7.89 -22.37 -6.18
CA MET A 49 -6.61 -22.42 -6.90
C MET A 49 -5.39 -22.26 -5.97
N SER A 50 -5.57 -21.88 -4.71
CA SER A 50 -4.46 -21.52 -3.81
C SER A 50 -3.59 -22.70 -3.34
N SER A 51 -4.09 -23.93 -3.42
CA SER A 51 -3.34 -25.15 -3.02
C SER A 51 -2.40 -25.68 -4.10
N ARG A 52 -2.58 -25.23 -5.36
CA ARG A 52 -1.84 -25.67 -6.54
C ARG A 52 -0.39 -25.19 -6.55
N LYS A 53 0.49 -25.95 -7.20
CA LYS A 53 1.93 -25.64 -7.23
C LYS A 53 2.22 -24.41 -8.10
N VAL A 54 1.58 -24.30 -9.26
CA VAL A 54 1.75 -23.15 -10.17
C VAL A 54 1.32 -21.85 -9.48
N SER A 55 0.26 -21.87 -8.65
CA SER A 55 -0.16 -20.72 -7.85
C SER A 55 0.90 -20.22 -6.87
N ARG A 56 1.70 -21.13 -6.31
CA ARG A 56 2.85 -20.77 -5.44
C ARG A 56 3.95 -20.11 -6.25
N ILE A 57 4.27 -20.64 -7.43
CA ILE A 57 5.26 -20.06 -8.35
C ILE A 57 4.87 -18.63 -8.71
N ILE A 58 3.62 -18.41 -9.14
CA ILE A 58 3.08 -17.09 -9.49
C ILE A 58 3.14 -16.15 -8.28
N SER A 59 2.72 -16.61 -7.09
CA SER A 59 2.76 -15.82 -5.87
C SER A 59 4.18 -15.40 -5.47
N ASP A 60 5.17 -16.29 -5.64
CA ASP A 60 6.56 -16.00 -5.32
C ASP A 60 7.21 -15.04 -6.33
N VAL A 61 6.82 -15.10 -7.60
CA VAL A 61 7.20 -14.13 -8.62
C VAL A 61 6.64 -12.76 -8.26
N ALA A 62 5.33 -12.66 -7.96
CA ALA A 62 4.70 -11.41 -7.53
C ALA A 62 5.37 -10.81 -6.28
N ARG A 63 5.73 -11.65 -5.29
CA ARG A 63 6.48 -11.22 -4.11
C ARG A 63 7.86 -10.68 -4.46
N ARG A 64 8.58 -11.34 -5.38
CA ARG A 64 9.91 -10.91 -5.85
C ARG A 64 9.83 -9.59 -6.61
N GLU A 65 8.86 -9.44 -7.51
CA GLU A 65 8.59 -8.19 -8.22
C GLU A 65 8.29 -7.06 -7.23
N GLY A 66 7.37 -7.27 -6.27
CA GLY A 66 7.05 -6.29 -5.24
C GLY A 66 8.27 -5.85 -4.42
N ARG A 67 9.13 -6.80 -4.03
CA ARG A 67 10.41 -6.50 -3.34
C ARG A 67 11.35 -5.66 -4.21
N LYS A 68 11.46 -5.96 -5.51
CA LYS A 68 12.31 -5.23 -6.46
C LYS A 68 11.78 -3.80 -6.67
N THR A 69 10.49 -3.65 -6.97
CA THR A 69 9.85 -2.34 -7.17
C THR A 69 9.98 -1.47 -5.92
N ARG A 70 9.88 -2.05 -4.72
CA ARG A 70 10.10 -1.33 -3.46
C ARG A 70 11.55 -0.85 -3.29
N LYS A 71 12.53 -1.66 -3.68
CA LYS A 71 13.94 -1.29 -3.66
C LYS A 71 14.23 -0.15 -4.65
N GLU A 72 13.66 -0.23 -5.84
CA GLU A 72 13.78 0.80 -6.90
C GLU A 72 13.11 2.11 -6.47
N LYS A 73 11.87 2.08 -5.97
CA LYS A 73 11.17 3.27 -5.43
C LYS A 73 11.99 3.99 -4.36
N LYS A 74 12.71 3.24 -3.52
CA LYS A 74 13.60 3.82 -2.49
C LYS A 74 14.79 4.57 -3.09
N GLN A 75 15.32 4.13 -4.22
CA GLN A 75 16.51 4.74 -4.85
C GLN A 75 16.15 5.93 -5.75
N VAL A 76 14.98 5.88 -6.40
CA VAL A 76 14.54 6.89 -7.39
C VAL A 76 14.00 8.18 -6.76
N ALA A 77 13.42 8.10 -5.56
CA ALA A 77 12.73 9.24 -4.95
C ALA A 77 13.65 10.42 -4.59
N ASP A 78 14.95 10.20 -4.40
CA ASP A 78 15.83 11.20 -3.79
C ASP A 78 16.55 12.10 -4.80
N HIS A 79 16.57 11.78 -6.11
CA HIS A 79 17.54 12.40 -7.02
C HIS A 79 17.04 12.79 -8.43
N ILE A 80 15.74 12.78 -8.73
CA ILE A 80 15.23 13.12 -10.07
C ILE A 80 14.40 14.41 -10.08
N CYS A 81 14.73 15.32 -10.98
CA CYS A 81 13.99 16.56 -11.19
C CYS A 81 12.60 16.28 -11.79
N ALA A 82 11.54 16.66 -11.09
CA ALA A 82 10.17 16.44 -11.55
C ALA A 82 9.79 17.28 -12.79
N GLY A 83 10.54 18.35 -13.10
CA GLY A 83 10.25 19.20 -14.25
C GLY A 83 10.98 18.84 -15.54
N CYS A 84 12.20 18.32 -15.47
CA CYS A 84 13.01 18.00 -16.66
C CYS A 84 13.59 16.58 -16.68
N GLY A 85 13.31 15.76 -15.67
CA GLY A 85 13.81 14.39 -15.58
C GLY A 85 15.30 14.26 -15.27
N LYS A 86 16.03 15.36 -15.02
CA LYS A 86 17.46 15.31 -14.69
C LYS A 86 17.69 14.50 -13.41
N GLU A 87 18.47 13.44 -13.52
CA GLU A 87 18.93 12.61 -12.40
C GLU A 87 20.05 13.31 -11.60
N ASP A 88 20.44 12.73 -10.47
CA ASP A 88 21.49 13.21 -9.57
C ASP A 88 21.36 14.66 -9.11
N ILE A 89 20.12 15.17 -8.98
CA ILE A 89 19.91 16.51 -8.42
C ILE A 89 20.19 16.58 -6.91
N GLY A 90 20.35 15.43 -6.25
CA GLY A 90 21.04 15.32 -4.96
C GLY A 90 20.54 16.29 -3.88
N GLU A 91 21.47 16.71 -3.02
CA GLU A 91 21.27 17.74 -1.99
C GLU A 91 21.06 19.14 -2.58
N THR A 92 21.43 19.36 -3.84
CA THR A 92 21.25 20.65 -4.53
C THR A 92 19.82 20.90 -5.00
N GLY A 93 19.00 19.85 -5.02
CA GLY A 93 17.61 19.88 -5.45
C GLY A 93 16.74 20.66 -4.47
N LYS A 94 15.92 21.58 -5.00
CA LYS A 94 14.96 22.35 -4.22
C LYS A 94 13.63 21.60 -4.15
N GLN A 95 13.21 21.25 -2.94
CA GLN A 95 11.90 20.65 -2.73
C GLN A 95 10.77 21.67 -2.92
N CYS A 96 9.64 21.20 -3.44
CA CYS A 96 8.40 21.98 -3.46
C CYS A 96 8.04 22.43 -2.03
N THR A 97 7.93 23.72 -1.77
CA THR A 97 7.59 24.24 -0.44
C THR A 97 6.18 23.88 0.01
N GLY A 98 5.26 23.63 -0.94
CA GLY A 98 3.88 23.24 -0.66
C GLY A 98 3.74 21.80 -0.18
N CYS A 99 4.11 20.83 -1.03
CA CYS A 99 3.93 19.41 -0.74
C CYS A 99 5.17 18.71 -0.18
N LYS A 100 6.38 19.27 -0.37
CA LYS A 100 7.69 18.68 -0.02
C LYS A 100 8.02 17.35 -0.70
N MET A 101 7.22 16.93 -1.69
CA MET A 101 7.35 15.63 -2.36
C MET A 101 8.05 15.65 -3.71
N ARG A 102 8.06 16.79 -4.40
CA ARG A 102 8.73 16.96 -5.70
C ARG A 102 10.00 17.76 -5.51
N VAL A 103 11.07 17.34 -6.17
CA VAL A 103 12.38 18.01 -6.16
C VAL A 103 12.65 18.59 -7.54
N TYR A 104 13.27 19.77 -7.59
CA TYR A 104 13.60 20.47 -8.82
C TYR A 104 15.06 20.94 -8.80
N CYS A 105 15.76 20.85 -9.92
CA CYS A 105 17.11 21.42 -10.04
C CYS A 105 17.09 22.96 -9.98
N ARG A 106 16.02 23.59 -10.46
CA ARG A 106 15.90 25.06 -10.57
C ARG A 106 14.45 25.51 -10.66
N ARG A 107 14.23 26.81 -10.46
CA ARG A 107 12.88 27.42 -10.36
C ARG A 107 12.07 27.25 -11.64
N GLU A 108 12.72 27.31 -12.80
CA GLU A 108 12.06 27.18 -14.11
C GLU A 108 11.41 25.81 -14.26
N CYS A 109 12.08 24.75 -13.81
CA CYS A 109 11.53 23.40 -13.81
C CYS A 109 10.33 23.26 -12.87
N GLN A 110 10.34 23.96 -11.73
CA GLN A 110 9.19 23.99 -10.83
C GLN A 110 8.00 24.72 -11.47
N VAL A 111 8.21 25.88 -12.09
CA VAL A 111 7.13 26.66 -12.72
C VAL A 111 6.52 25.91 -13.92
N SER A 112 7.37 25.30 -14.75
CA SER A 112 6.90 24.46 -15.86
C SER A 112 6.08 23.26 -15.37
N HIS A 113 6.60 22.49 -14.39
CA HIS A 113 5.85 21.37 -13.82
C HIS A 113 4.56 21.82 -13.11
N TRP A 114 4.55 23.00 -12.50
CA TRP A 114 3.37 23.59 -11.87
C TRP A 114 2.22 23.78 -12.88
N GLN A 115 2.53 24.30 -14.06
CA GLN A 115 1.57 24.50 -15.15
C GLN A 115 1.14 23.17 -15.78
N ASN A 116 2.04 22.18 -15.82
CA ASN A 116 1.79 20.85 -16.37
C ASN A 116 1.05 19.89 -15.41
N GLY A 117 0.27 20.41 -14.47
CA GLY A 117 -0.61 19.62 -13.59
C GLY A 117 -0.15 19.46 -12.14
N HIS A 118 1.08 19.86 -11.78
CA HIS A 118 1.50 19.76 -10.37
C HIS A 118 0.69 20.68 -9.45
N ARG A 119 0.04 21.73 -9.94
CA ARG A 119 -0.85 22.59 -9.14
C ARG A 119 -1.93 21.79 -8.40
N ASP A 120 -2.56 20.85 -9.09
CA ASP A 120 -3.65 20.04 -8.54
C ASP A 120 -3.09 18.88 -7.71
N GLU A 121 -2.03 18.25 -8.20
CA GLU A 121 -1.31 17.18 -7.51
C GLU A 121 -0.73 17.64 -6.17
N CYS A 122 -0.22 18.87 -6.08
CA CYS A 122 0.46 19.41 -4.91
C CYS A 122 -0.45 19.44 -3.68
N LYS A 123 -1.75 19.75 -3.86
CA LYS A 123 -2.72 19.74 -2.75
C LYS A 123 -2.89 18.34 -2.17
N GLN A 124 -3.04 17.35 -3.04
CA GLN A 124 -3.18 15.95 -2.64
C GLN A 124 -1.90 15.45 -1.97
N LEU A 125 -0.73 15.67 -2.59
CA LEU A 125 0.56 15.28 -2.01
C LEU A 125 0.80 15.97 -0.67
N LYS A 126 0.43 17.24 -0.52
CA LYS A 126 0.53 17.95 0.76
C LYS A 126 -0.31 17.26 1.84
N LEU A 127 -1.56 16.91 1.55
CA LEU A 127 -2.44 16.19 2.48
C LEU A 127 -1.85 14.83 2.88
N LEU A 128 -1.42 14.04 1.90
CA LEU A 128 -0.87 12.71 2.14
C LEU A 128 0.48 12.77 2.88
N TYR A 129 1.25 13.86 2.72
CA TYR A 129 2.50 14.12 3.44
C TYR A 129 2.27 14.62 4.87
N SER A 130 1.37 15.59 5.06
CA SER A 130 1.02 16.14 6.38
C SER A 130 0.26 15.15 7.24
N GLY A 131 -0.33 14.14 6.62
CA GLY A 131 -1.10 13.08 7.25
C GLY A 131 -2.60 13.34 7.15
N VAL A 132 -3.34 12.23 7.05
CA VAL A 132 -4.80 12.21 6.95
C VAL A 132 -5.37 11.88 8.31
N LYS A 133 -6.19 12.80 8.83
CA LYS A 133 -6.87 12.62 10.12
C LYS A 133 -8.03 11.65 9.94
N VAL A 134 -8.06 10.62 10.77
CA VAL A 134 -9.14 9.64 10.83
C VAL A 134 -9.88 9.90 12.14
N PRO A 135 -11.07 10.51 12.11
CA PRO A 135 -11.85 10.78 13.32
C PRO A 135 -12.54 9.49 13.80
N PRO A 136 -12.69 9.31 15.12
CA PRO A 136 -13.35 8.13 15.66
C PRO A 136 -14.77 8.06 15.11
N SER A 137 -15.17 6.88 14.63
CA SER A 137 -16.57 6.61 14.32
C SER A 137 -17.19 5.92 15.52
N PRO A 138 -17.94 6.63 16.38
CA PRO A 138 -18.74 5.95 17.39
C PRO A 138 -19.72 4.99 16.69
N LEU A 139 -19.83 3.73 17.13
CA LEU A 139 -20.94 2.90 16.68
C LEU A 139 -22.27 3.55 17.11
N PRO A 140 -23.33 3.39 16.31
CA PRO A 140 -24.68 3.57 16.79
C PRO A 140 -24.88 2.75 18.07
N SER A 141 -25.56 3.34 19.05
CA SER A 141 -25.88 2.70 20.33
C SER A 141 -26.44 1.28 20.13
N GLY A 142 -25.80 0.27 20.71
CA GLY A 142 -26.25 -1.12 20.67
C GLY A 142 -25.56 -2.04 19.66
N GLN A 143 -24.60 -1.53 18.86
CA GLN A 143 -23.73 -2.37 18.03
C GLN A 143 -22.34 -2.47 18.65
N SER A 144 -21.75 -3.67 18.66
CA SER A 144 -20.35 -3.90 19.01
C SER A 144 -19.70 -4.79 17.97
N VAL A 145 -18.61 -4.34 17.35
CA VAL A 145 -17.74 -5.24 16.57
C VAL A 145 -16.72 -5.81 17.55
N SER A 146 -16.68 -7.14 17.64
CA SER A 146 -15.79 -7.88 18.53
C SER A 146 -14.70 -8.55 17.72
N THR A 147 -13.45 -8.07 17.83
CA THR A 147 -12.29 -8.87 17.38
C THR A 147 -11.78 -9.74 18.52
N ILE A 148 -11.50 -10.99 18.18
CA ILE A 148 -10.83 -11.93 19.07
C ILE A 148 -9.33 -11.86 18.79
N SER A 149 -8.55 -11.56 19.83
CA SER A 149 -7.10 -11.71 19.77
C SER A 149 -6.74 -13.20 19.73
N PHE A 150 -6.16 -13.70 18.64
CA PHE A 150 -5.69 -15.09 18.56
C PHE A 150 -4.51 -15.40 19.50
N ILE A 151 -3.86 -14.38 20.08
CA ILE A 151 -2.77 -14.54 21.05
C ILE A 151 -3.34 -14.67 22.47
N SER A 152 -4.37 -13.89 22.81
CA SER A 152 -4.88 -13.80 24.19
C SER A 152 -6.28 -14.40 24.39
N GLY A 153 -6.97 -14.79 23.32
CA GLY A 153 -8.35 -15.28 23.34
C GLY A 153 -9.40 -14.23 23.73
N ARG A 154 -9.01 -12.98 24.01
CA ARG A 154 -9.92 -11.95 24.51
C ARG A 154 -10.65 -11.24 23.37
N SER A 155 -11.96 -11.06 23.55
CA SER A 155 -12.80 -10.18 22.73
C SER A 155 -12.60 -8.72 23.14
N LYS A 156 -12.49 -7.81 22.18
CA LYS A 156 -12.47 -6.36 22.41
C LYS A 156 -13.51 -5.67 21.54
N ASN A 157 -14.20 -4.67 22.10
CA ASN A 157 -15.05 -3.76 21.34
C ASN A 157 -14.17 -2.75 20.58
N GLU A 158 -14.39 -2.63 19.26
CA GLU A 158 -13.44 -2.03 18.30
C GLU A 158 -13.54 -0.51 18.05
N ASP A 159 -14.36 0.24 18.80
CA ASP A 159 -14.67 1.62 18.40
C ASP A 159 -13.75 2.71 18.91
N GLU A 160 -12.88 2.41 19.86
CA GLU A 160 -12.03 3.43 20.47
C GLU A 160 -10.60 3.30 19.96
N TYR A 161 -10.12 4.32 19.25
CA TYR A 161 -8.72 4.40 18.86
C TYR A 161 -7.86 4.43 20.11
N ARG A 162 -7.12 3.35 20.35
CA ARG A 162 -6.18 3.30 21.46
C ARG A 162 -4.77 3.51 20.98
N LYS A 163 -4.16 4.59 21.48
CA LYS A 163 -2.73 4.84 21.28
C LYS A 163 -1.91 3.72 21.93
N PRO A 164 -0.91 3.13 21.23
CA PRO A 164 -0.04 2.12 21.82
C PRO A 164 0.70 2.65 23.06
N THR A 165 0.93 1.76 24.03
CA THR A 165 1.70 2.08 25.23
C THR A 165 3.13 2.46 24.84
N GLY A 166 3.64 3.57 25.37
CA GLY A 166 5.01 4.04 25.09
C GLY A 166 5.16 5.00 23.90
N VAL A 167 4.15 5.12 23.04
CA VAL A 167 4.19 6.10 21.92
C VAL A 167 3.79 7.50 22.44
N ARG A 168 4.66 8.50 22.24
CA ARG A 168 4.35 9.90 22.60
C ARG A 168 3.35 10.50 21.63
N THR A 169 2.66 11.57 22.04
CA THR A 169 1.85 12.37 21.10
C THR A 169 2.74 12.91 20.00
N ASP A 170 2.22 12.95 18.78
CA ASP A 170 2.91 13.35 17.54
C ASP A 170 4.10 12.46 17.14
N GLU A 171 4.44 11.43 17.93
CA GLU A 171 5.44 10.44 17.59
C GLU A 171 4.91 9.49 16.52
N LYS A 172 5.69 9.29 15.47
CA LYS A 172 5.33 8.43 14.35
C LYS A 172 5.73 6.99 14.63
N PHE A 173 4.76 6.08 14.60
CA PHE A 173 4.95 4.64 14.69
C PHE A 173 4.47 3.95 13.42
N VAL A 174 4.71 2.65 13.26
CA VAL A 174 4.31 1.89 12.07
C VAL A 174 2.99 1.16 12.33
N VAL A 175 2.07 1.29 11.40
CA VAL A 175 0.85 0.49 11.32
C VAL A 175 0.83 -0.34 10.05
N LYS A 176 0.23 -1.52 10.15
CA LYS A 176 -0.23 -2.28 9.00
C LYS A 176 -1.66 -1.88 8.71
N VAL A 177 -1.93 -1.56 7.45
CA VAL A 177 -3.28 -1.30 6.96
C VAL A 177 -3.66 -2.39 5.96
N GLN A 178 -4.91 -2.85 6.03
CA GLN A 178 -5.42 -3.95 5.21
C GLN A 178 -6.83 -3.62 4.72
N GLY A 179 -7.00 -3.51 3.40
CA GLY A 179 -8.26 -3.21 2.73
C GLY A 179 -8.09 -3.45 1.24
N GLY A 180 -9.13 -3.92 0.56
CA GLY A 180 -9.02 -4.37 -0.84
C GLY A 180 -10.10 -3.82 -1.77
N THR A 181 -11.25 -3.43 -1.24
CA THR A 181 -12.38 -2.90 -2.02
C THR A 181 -12.84 -1.58 -1.41
N ASP A 182 -13.63 -0.84 -2.17
CA ASP A 182 -14.32 0.38 -1.78
C ASP A 182 -15.51 0.13 -0.83
N VAL A 183 -16.04 -1.09 -0.79
CA VAL A 183 -17.18 -1.48 0.06
C VAL A 183 -16.78 -2.11 1.40
N MET A 184 -15.53 -2.56 1.55
CA MET A 184 -15.05 -3.21 2.78
C MET A 184 -14.26 -2.23 3.66
N PRO A 185 -14.35 -2.34 5.00
CA PRO A 185 -13.52 -1.54 5.90
C PRO A 185 -12.02 -1.77 5.70
N ILE A 186 -11.22 -0.75 6.01
CA ILE A 186 -9.76 -0.85 6.11
C ILE A 186 -9.40 -1.13 7.56
N MET A 187 -8.84 -2.30 7.80
CA MET A 187 -8.32 -2.70 9.12
C MET A 187 -6.95 -2.08 9.35
N VAL A 188 -6.80 -1.36 10.47
CA VAL A 188 -5.58 -0.68 10.88
C VAL A 188 -5.07 -1.30 12.18
N TYR A 189 -3.79 -1.68 12.22
CA TYR A 189 -3.19 -2.15 13.47
C TYR A 189 -1.69 -1.97 13.58
N ASP A 190 -1.22 -1.75 14.80
CA ASP A 190 0.19 -1.84 15.16
C ASP A 190 0.62 -3.29 15.43
N GLU A 191 1.87 -3.53 15.83
CA GLU A 191 2.28 -4.90 16.17
C GLU A 191 1.51 -5.45 17.35
N SER A 192 1.49 -4.67 18.43
CA SER A 192 1.02 -5.12 19.73
C SER A 192 -0.49 -5.37 19.72
N ARG A 193 -1.19 -4.93 18.66
CA ARG A 193 -2.65 -4.87 18.57
C ARG A 193 -3.26 -4.07 19.72
N THR A 194 -2.51 -3.09 20.20
CA THR A 194 -3.03 -2.08 21.12
C THR A 194 -3.79 -1.04 20.33
N CYS A 195 -3.24 -0.61 19.20
CA CYS A 195 -3.95 0.15 18.18
C CYS A 195 -4.53 -0.86 17.19
N LEU A 196 -5.83 -1.09 17.24
CA LEU A 196 -6.56 -1.98 16.34
C LEU A 196 -7.96 -1.40 16.15
N PHE A 197 -8.32 -1.07 14.91
CA PHE A 197 -9.64 -0.55 14.55
C PHE A 197 -9.87 -0.62 13.05
N ASP A 198 -11.11 -0.37 12.63
CA ASP A 198 -11.52 -0.30 11.23
C ASP A 198 -11.86 1.13 10.79
N ILE A 199 -11.47 1.46 9.56
CA ILE A 199 -11.91 2.66 8.86
C ILE A 199 -13.00 2.25 7.87
N LYS A 200 -14.23 2.70 8.10
CA LYS A 200 -15.39 2.36 7.27
C LYS A 200 -15.39 3.16 5.94
N PRO A 201 -15.96 2.60 4.85
CA PRO A 201 -16.20 3.34 3.62
C PRO A 201 -16.92 4.67 3.85
N GLY A 202 -16.52 5.70 3.09
CA GLY A 202 -17.10 7.05 3.19
C GLY A 202 -16.64 7.87 4.40
N LYS A 203 -15.82 7.32 5.31
CA LYS A 203 -15.23 8.07 6.41
C LYS A 203 -13.95 8.81 5.98
N PRO A 204 -13.61 9.94 6.62
CA PRO A 204 -12.38 10.66 6.31
C PRO A 204 -11.14 9.76 6.43
N GLY A 205 -10.28 9.80 5.41
CA GLY A 205 -9.07 8.99 5.32
C GLY A 205 -9.24 7.64 4.65
N PHE A 206 -10.47 7.14 4.46
CA PHE A 206 -10.70 5.85 3.80
C PHE A 206 -10.13 5.84 2.38
N THR A 207 -10.53 6.79 1.55
CA THR A 207 -10.17 6.83 0.12
C THR A 207 -8.67 7.06 -0.08
N GLU A 208 -8.08 7.96 0.70
CA GLU A 208 -6.66 8.30 0.65
C GLU A 208 -5.78 7.09 1.01
N ILE A 209 -6.15 6.38 2.09
CA ILE A 209 -5.44 5.19 2.54
C ILE A 209 -5.65 4.04 1.52
N LEU A 210 -6.88 3.78 1.09
CA LEU A 210 -7.19 2.72 0.13
C LEU A 210 -6.44 2.91 -1.20
N THR A 211 -6.32 4.15 -1.67
CA THR A 211 -5.57 4.48 -2.89
C THR A 211 -4.11 4.06 -2.79
N GLU A 212 -3.44 4.35 -1.67
CA GLU A 212 -2.06 3.93 -1.46
C GLU A 212 -1.93 2.42 -1.21
N ILE A 213 -2.92 1.79 -0.58
CA ILE A 213 -2.96 0.33 -0.46
C ILE A 213 -3.00 -0.29 -1.86
N LYS A 214 -3.89 0.16 -2.75
CA LYS A 214 -4.07 -0.36 -4.12
C LYS A 214 -2.81 -0.21 -4.98
N LYS A 215 -1.97 0.80 -4.73
CA LYS A 215 -0.68 1.00 -5.42
C LYS A 215 0.38 -0.04 -5.02
N GLU A 216 0.19 -0.81 -3.95
CA GLU A 216 1.19 -1.74 -3.41
C GLU A 216 1.15 -3.11 -4.10
N LYS A 217 2.08 -3.33 -5.03
CA LYS A 217 2.20 -4.60 -5.78
C LYS A 217 2.53 -5.80 -4.88
N THR A 218 3.38 -5.61 -3.85
CA THR A 218 3.88 -6.69 -2.98
C THR A 218 2.76 -7.49 -2.33
N TRP A 219 1.63 -6.84 -2.09
CA TRP A 219 0.48 -7.45 -1.43
C TRP A 219 -0.80 -7.34 -2.24
N GLN A 220 -0.68 -7.30 -3.56
CA GLN A 220 -1.81 -7.34 -4.50
C GLN A 220 -2.80 -6.19 -4.27
N GLY A 221 -2.31 -5.04 -3.82
CA GLY A 221 -3.17 -3.91 -3.51
C GLY A 221 -4.12 -4.15 -2.32
N ARG A 222 -3.83 -5.11 -1.43
CA ARG A 222 -4.69 -5.47 -0.29
C ARG A 222 -4.15 -5.05 1.07
N LYS A 223 -2.86 -4.74 1.18
CA LYS A 223 -2.25 -4.29 2.44
C LYS A 223 -0.94 -3.56 2.20
N THR A 224 -0.60 -2.69 3.15
CA THR A 224 0.71 -2.04 3.19
C THR A 224 1.07 -1.67 4.63
N PHE A 225 2.30 -1.23 4.81
CA PHE A 225 2.74 -0.61 6.06
C PHE A 225 2.91 0.87 5.83
N MET A 226 2.43 1.69 6.76
CA MET A 226 2.61 3.14 6.74
C MET A 226 2.88 3.65 8.14
N LYS A 227 3.43 4.86 8.22
CA LYS A 227 3.56 5.59 9.48
C LYS A 227 2.19 6.13 9.89
N ALA A 228 1.98 6.19 11.19
CA ALA A 228 0.86 6.86 11.83
C ALA A 228 1.31 7.57 13.10
N SER A 229 0.50 8.50 13.61
CA SER A 229 0.68 9.14 14.91
C SER A 229 -0.67 9.44 15.54
N PHE A 230 -0.65 9.89 16.80
CA PHE A 230 -1.81 10.45 17.48
C PHE A 230 -1.53 11.91 17.79
N ASP A 231 -2.45 12.80 17.42
CA ASP A 231 -2.34 14.20 17.83
C ASP A 231 -2.69 14.40 19.32
N LYS A 232 -2.52 15.62 19.81
CA LYS A 232 -2.82 15.99 21.21
C LYS A 232 -4.27 15.73 21.62
N SER A 233 -5.19 15.66 20.66
CA SER A 233 -6.62 15.39 20.90
C SER A 233 -6.94 13.89 20.85
N GLY A 234 -5.93 13.03 20.65
CA GLY A 234 -6.12 11.59 20.49
C GLY A 234 -6.64 11.19 19.11
N ILE A 235 -6.62 12.07 18.11
CA ILE A 235 -7.04 11.73 16.75
C ILE A 235 -5.91 10.98 16.05
N PHE A 236 -6.25 9.84 15.45
CA PHE A 236 -5.32 9.06 14.64
C PHE A 236 -5.01 9.78 13.33
N ILE A 237 -3.73 9.84 13.00
CA ILE A 237 -3.22 10.44 11.76
C ILE A 237 -2.45 9.37 11.00
N ALA A 238 -2.95 8.98 9.82
CA ALA A 238 -2.21 8.13 8.88
C ALA A 238 -1.32 8.98 7.97
N TYR A 239 -0.17 8.47 7.53
CA TYR A 239 0.69 9.13 6.55
C TYR A 239 0.78 8.28 5.27
N PRO A 240 -0.19 8.34 4.35
CA PRO A 240 -0.25 7.41 3.22
C PRO A 240 0.98 7.41 2.30
N LEU A 241 1.70 8.54 2.14
CA LEU A 241 2.94 8.57 1.34
C LEU A 241 4.08 7.73 1.91
N THR A 242 3.95 7.30 3.17
CA THR A 242 4.88 6.35 3.78
C THR A 242 4.45 4.90 3.56
N ALA A 243 3.46 4.65 2.70
CA ALA A 243 3.10 3.31 2.25
C ALA A 243 4.33 2.59 1.69
N GLY A 244 4.49 1.33 2.10
CA GLY A 244 5.66 0.55 1.74
C GLY A 244 6.91 0.85 2.57
N VAL A 245 6.83 1.61 3.67
CA VAL A 245 7.95 1.75 4.63
C VAL A 245 8.29 0.40 5.27
N LYS A 246 9.60 0.13 5.42
CA LYS A 246 10.15 -1.13 5.95
C LYS A 246 9.69 -1.31 7.40
N ALA A 247 9.29 -2.54 7.74
CA ALA A 247 9.10 -3.05 9.11
C ALA A 247 10.43 -3.12 9.91
N LYS A 248 11.34 -2.15 9.69
CA LYS A 248 12.63 -2.01 10.38
C LYS A 248 12.54 -0.99 11.53
N TYR A 249 11.34 -0.77 12.02
CA TYR A 249 11.13 -0.30 13.39
C TYR A 249 10.64 -1.54 14.12
N SER A 250 11.23 -1.82 15.27
CA SER A 250 10.72 -2.80 16.23
C SER A 250 9.21 -2.56 16.35
N TRP A 251 8.43 -3.45 15.75
CA TRP A 251 7.69 -4.41 16.53
C TRP A 251 7.93 -4.22 18.05
#